data_AF-A0A6L3CE93-F1
#
_entry.id   AF-A0A6L3CE93-F1
#
_cell.length_a   1.000
_cell.length_b   1.000
_cell.length_c   1.000
_cell.angle_alpha   90.00
_cell.angle_beta   90.00
_cell.angle_gamma   90.00
#
_symmetry.space_group_name_H-M   'P 1'
#
loop_
_entity.id
_entity.type
_entity.pdbx_description
1 polymer ?
#
loop_
_entity_poly.entity_id
_entity_poly.type
_entity_poly.pdbx_seq_one_letter_code
_entity_poly.pdbx_strand_id
1 'polypeptide(L)'
;MPTLSHVNTSDIRSAIELGCKTMSSVFNADDSDIPFFASEVLPNPQLSFSSVHSESHVPGRHLNALLTAEDVAGITIDEEVIEKHSNAAFFSYSGSAPLPLNRD
;
A
#
# COMPACT_ATOMS: atom_id res chain seq x y z
N MET A 1 22.66 2.53 14.38
CA MET A 1 21.24 2.55 13.96
C MET A 1 20.78 3.99 13.92
N PRO A 2 20.14 4.47 12.84
CA PRO A 2 19.57 5.81 12.80
C PRO A 2 18.50 5.95 13.90
N THR A 3 18.46 7.10 14.58
CA THR A 3 17.40 7.40 15.56
C THR A 3 16.11 7.75 14.82
N LEU A 4 14.95 7.52 15.44
CA LEU A 4 13.62 7.87 14.91
C LEU A 4 13.51 9.31 14.40
N SER A 5 14.33 10.24 14.90
CA SER A 5 14.37 11.66 14.48
C SER A 5 15.02 11.89 13.10
N HIS A 6 15.84 10.97 12.61
CA HIS A 6 16.53 11.10 11.32
C HIS A 6 15.85 10.30 10.19
N VAL A 7 15.02 9.33 10.55
CA VAL A 7 14.17 8.58 9.62
C VAL A 7 13.19 9.58 8.98
N ASN A 8 13.07 9.56 7.65
CA ASN A 8 12.22 10.46 6.84
C ASN A 8 12.71 11.89 6.61
N THR A 9 13.81 12.34 7.22
CA THR A 9 14.34 13.71 7.01
C THR A 9 15.64 13.71 6.21
N SER A 10 16.60 12.88 6.61
CA SER A 10 17.94 12.84 6.01
C SER A 10 18.37 11.43 5.59
N ASP A 11 17.69 10.40 6.09
CA ASP A 11 17.88 9.01 5.68
C ASP A 11 16.73 8.58 4.76
N ILE A 12 16.91 8.85 3.47
CA ILE A 12 15.91 8.55 2.42
C ILE A 12 15.67 7.04 2.33
N ARG A 13 16.72 6.23 2.46
CA ARG A 13 16.59 4.77 2.31
C ARG A 13 15.74 4.20 3.43
N SER A 14 16.00 4.57 4.69
CA SER A 14 15.14 4.16 5.81
C SER A 14 13.72 4.71 5.70
N ALA A 15 13.52 5.87 5.07
CA ALA A 15 12.20 6.39 4.80
C ALA A 15 11.40 5.53 3.82
N ILE A 16 12.06 5.11 2.73
CA ILE A 16 11.47 4.20 1.74
C ILE A 16 11.14 2.85 2.40
N GLU A 17 12.06 2.29 3.19
CA GLU A 17 11.83 1.03 3.91
C GLU A 17 10.61 1.11 4.84
N LEU A 18 10.45 2.22 5.56
CA LEU A 18 9.29 2.42 6.44
C LEU A 18 7.98 2.47 5.64
N GLY A 19 7.96 3.19 4.52
CA GLY A 19 6.80 3.24 3.63
C GLY A 19 6.46 1.86 3.04
N CYS A 20 7.47 1.11 2.60
CA CYS A 20 7.31 -0.26 2.11
C CYS A 20 6.70 -1.15 3.19
N LYS A 21 7.21 -1.08 4.42
CA LYS A 21 6.68 -1.86 5.55
C LYS A 21 5.19 -1.61 5.78
N THR A 22 4.75 -0.35 5.72
CA THR A 22 3.32 -0.03 5.82
C THR A 22 2.55 -0.65 4.66
N MET A 23 2.97 -0.42 3.41
CA MET A 23 2.27 -0.97 2.24
C MET A 23 2.23 -2.51 2.23
N SER A 24 3.21 -3.18 2.84
CA SER A 24 3.25 -4.64 3.00
C SER A 24 2.35 -5.19 4.11
N SER A 25 1.74 -4.33 4.94
CA SER A 25 0.99 -4.75 6.14
C SER A 25 -0.47 -4.26 6.20
N VAL A 26 -0.96 -3.58 5.16
CA VAL A 26 -2.29 -2.94 5.15
C VAL A 26 -3.40 -3.81 4.54
N PHE A 27 -3.18 -5.11 4.34
CA PHE A 27 -4.14 -5.98 3.67
C PHE A 27 -5.29 -6.39 4.58
N ASN A 28 -6.51 -6.36 4.03
CA ASN A 28 -7.69 -6.89 4.69
C ASN A 28 -7.86 -8.39 4.40
N ALA A 29 -7.45 -9.24 5.35
CA ALA A 29 -7.58 -10.69 5.22
C ALA A 29 -9.04 -11.17 5.06
N ASP A 30 -10.00 -10.38 5.53
CA ASP A 30 -11.44 -10.69 5.44
C ASP A 30 -12.07 -10.19 4.11
N ASP A 31 -11.31 -9.48 3.27
CA ASP A 31 -11.77 -8.93 1.99
C ASP A 31 -10.75 -9.16 0.87
N SER A 32 -10.42 -10.44 0.63
CA SER A 32 -9.55 -10.86 -0.48
C SER A 32 -8.20 -10.12 -0.55
N ASP A 33 -7.65 -9.76 0.62
CA ASP A 33 -6.41 -8.98 0.75
C ASP A 33 -6.47 -7.60 0.07
N ILE A 34 -7.65 -6.99 -0.12
CA ILE A 34 -7.75 -5.60 -0.58
C ILE A 34 -7.07 -4.69 0.47
N PRO A 35 -6.16 -3.79 0.06
CA PRO A 35 -5.48 -2.92 1.01
C PRO A 35 -6.46 -1.91 1.62
N PHE A 36 -6.42 -1.78 2.94
CA PHE A 36 -7.02 -0.66 3.64
C PHE A 36 -6.38 0.65 3.19
N PHE A 37 -7.19 1.70 3.15
CA PHE A 37 -6.69 3.05 2.88
C PHE A 37 -7.00 4.01 4.03
N ALA A 38 -8.20 3.91 4.60
CA ALA A 38 -8.55 4.74 5.73
C ALA A 38 -7.79 4.23 6.97
N SER A 39 -7.20 5.18 7.70
CA SER A 39 -6.50 4.91 8.95
C SER A 39 -6.90 5.95 9.98
N GLU A 40 -7.27 5.49 11.16
CA GLU A 40 -7.48 6.33 12.33
C GLU A 40 -6.46 5.91 13.39
N VAL A 41 -5.83 6.87 14.05
CA VAL A 41 -4.85 6.60 15.11
C VAL A 41 -5.46 6.87 16.47
N LEU A 42 -6.20 7.96 16.61
CA LEU A 42 -6.93 8.32 17.82
C LEU A 42 -8.29 8.94 17.45
N PRO A 43 -9.34 8.73 18.27
CA PRO A 43 -9.33 7.93 19.50
C PRO A 43 -9.43 6.41 19.28
N ASN A 44 -9.79 5.94 18.08
CA ASN A 44 -9.96 4.51 17.80
C ASN A 44 -8.91 4.06 16.77
N PRO A 45 -7.79 3.46 17.19
CA PRO A 45 -6.79 2.97 16.26
C PRO A 45 -7.38 1.88 15.35
N GLN A 46 -7.52 2.15 14.05
CA GLN A 46 -8.05 1.19 13.09
C GLN A 46 -7.54 1.47 11.67
N LEU A 47 -7.55 0.41 10.87
CA LEU A 47 -7.53 0.49 9.42
C LEU A 47 -8.92 0.11 8.91
N SER A 48 -9.39 0.79 7.87
CA SER A 48 -10.71 0.52 7.31
C SER A 48 -10.76 0.72 5.81
N PHE A 49 -11.79 0.13 5.20
CA PHE A 49 -12.10 0.33 3.81
C PHE A 49 -12.54 1.78 3.57
N SER A 50 -12.08 2.36 2.47
CA SER A 50 -12.56 3.64 1.98
C SER A 50 -13.35 3.43 0.70
N SER A 51 -14.62 3.85 0.70
CA SER A 51 -15.52 3.82 -0.47
C SER A 51 -15.07 4.69 -1.64
N VAL A 52 -13.99 5.46 -1.47
CA VAL A 52 -13.44 6.34 -2.52
C VAL A 52 -12.04 5.92 -2.95
N HIS A 53 -11.30 5.18 -2.11
CA HIS A 53 -9.86 5.05 -2.27
C HIS A 53 -9.33 3.63 -2.27
N SER A 54 -9.85 2.72 -1.42
CA SER A 54 -9.21 1.43 -1.12
C SER A 54 -8.88 0.60 -2.36
N GLU A 55 -9.76 0.58 -3.34
CA GLU A 55 -9.58 -0.20 -4.57
C GLU A 55 -9.18 0.65 -5.73
N SER A 56 -9.59 1.92 -5.77
CA SER A 56 -9.40 2.83 -6.90
C SER A 56 -7.96 2.80 -7.50
N HIS A 57 -7.14 3.77 -7.15
CA HIS A 57 -5.77 3.88 -7.62
C HIS A 57 -4.75 3.50 -6.54
N VAL A 58 -5.20 3.24 -5.31
CA VAL A 58 -4.34 2.96 -4.17
C VAL A 58 -3.51 1.68 -4.36
N PRO A 59 -4.09 0.52 -4.75
CA PRO A 59 -3.30 -0.70 -4.94
C PRO A 59 -2.23 -0.52 -6.03
N GLY A 60 -2.59 0.12 -7.15
CA GLY A 60 -1.65 0.41 -8.24
C GLY A 60 -0.53 1.38 -7.83
N ARG A 61 -0.83 2.40 -7.00
CA ARG A 61 0.20 3.30 -6.46
C ARG A 61 1.15 2.59 -5.49
N HIS A 62 0.62 1.72 -4.63
CA HIS A 62 1.43 0.92 -3.73
C HIS A 62 2.32 -0.03 -4.52
N LEU A 63 1.76 -0.76 -5.49
CA LEU A 63 2.52 -1.65 -6.37
C LEU A 63 3.67 -0.91 -7.08
N ASN A 64 3.38 0.24 -7.68
CA ASN A 64 4.40 1.05 -8.34
C ASN A 64 5.50 1.50 -7.37
N ALA A 65 5.12 1.93 -6.16
CA ALA A 65 6.10 2.38 -5.15
C ALA A 65 6.98 1.23 -4.65
N LEU A 66 6.41 0.05 -4.41
CA LEU A 66 7.13 -1.15 -3.96
C LEU A 66 8.13 -1.63 -5.01
N LEU A 67 7.70 -1.80 -6.26
CA LEU A 67 8.59 -2.18 -7.37
C LEU A 67 9.69 -1.16 -7.61
N THR A 68 9.36 0.14 -7.49
CA THR A 68 10.36 1.20 -7.58
C THR A 68 11.37 1.10 -6.44
N ALA A 69 10.95 0.80 -5.21
CA ALA A 69 11.84 0.66 -4.07
C ALA A 69 12.84 -0.50 -4.25
N GLU A 70 12.42 -1.62 -4.86
CA GLU A 70 13.33 -2.71 -5.21
C GLU A 70 14.41 -2.24 -6.19
N ASP A 71 13.97 -1.62 -7.28
CA ASP A 71 14.85 -1.18 -8.37
C ASP A 71 15.84 -0.10 -7.93
N VAL A 72 15.35 0.96 -7.26
CA VAL A 72 16.16 2.17 -7.00
C VAL A 72 16.90 2.14 -5.66
N ALA A 73 16.39 1.40 -4.67
CA ALA A 73 16.93 1.40 -3.31
C ALA A 73 17.44 0.02 -2.85
N GLY A 74 17.29 -1.01 -3.69
CA GLY A 74 17.72 -2.38 -3.38
C GLY A 74 17.02 -2.96 -2.15
N ILE A 75 15.79 -2.53 -1.88
CA ILE A 75 14.97 -3.05 -0.79
C ILE A 75 14.28 -4.30 -1.31
N THR A 76 14.40 -5.43 -0.62
CA THR A 76 13.68 -6.65 -1.01
C THR A 76 12.25 -6.56 -0.53
N ILE A 77 11.28 -6.68 -1.44
CA ILE A 77 9.86 -6.81 -1.11
C ILE A 77 9.47 -8.28 -1.24
N ASP A 78 8.58 -8.74 -0.35
CA ASP A 78 8.03 -10.09 -0.45
C ASP A 78 7.14 -10.20 -1.70
N GLU A 79 7.35 -11.25 -2.49
CA GLU A 79 6.57 -11.51 -3.70
C GLU A 79 5.06 -11.61 -3.39
N GLU A 80 4.68 -12.14 -2.22
CA GLU A 80 3.26 -12.20 -1.82
C GLU A 80 2.64 -10.80 -1.72
N VAL A 81 3.41 -9.80 -1.28
CA VAL A 81 2.96 -8.40 -1.20
C VAL A 81 2.72 -7.84 -2.59
N ILE A 82 3.64 -8.14 -3.53
CA ILE A 82 3.53 -7.71 -4.93
C ILE A 82 2.30 -8.35 -5.58
N GLU A 83 2.09 -9.65 -5.34
CA GLU A 83 0.93 -10.39 -5.86
C GLU A 83 -0.39 -9.81 -5.32
N LYS A 84 -0.49 -9.55 -4.01
CA LYS A 84 -1.70 -8.96 -3.40
C LYS A 84 -2.03 -7.59 -3.98
N HIS A 85 -1.06 -6.67 -4.07
CA HIS A 85 -1.31 -5.35 -4.68
C HIS A 85 -1.62 -5.44 -6.18
N SER A 86 -1.00 -6.39 -6.90
CA SER A 86 -1.30 -6.64 -8.32
C SER A 86 -2.74 -7.11 -8.50
N ASN A 87 -3.16 -8.11 -7.72
CA ASN A 87 -4.52 -8.66 -7.77
C ASN A 87 -5.56 -7.58 -7.43
N ALA A 88 -5.33 -6.79 -6.37
CA ALA A 88 -6.20 -5.68 -5.99
C ALA A 88 -6.24 -4.58 -7.07
N ALA A 89 -5.11 -4.28 -7.72
CA ALA A 89 -5.06 -3.33 -8.82
C ALA A 89 -5.85 -3.83 -10.03
N PHE A 90 -5.70 -5.10 -10.44
CA PHE A 90 -6.49 -5.67 -11.54
C PHE A 90 -7.98 -5.73 -11.20
N PHE A 91 -8.31 -6.06 -9.95
CA PHE A 91 -9.69 -6.07 -9.47
C PHE A 91 -10.33 -4.69 -9.61
N SER A 92 -9.62 -3.59 -9.37
CA SER A 92 -10.19 -2.25 -9.53
C SER A 92 -10.56 -1.89 -10.97
N TYR A 93 -9.93 -2.52 -11.96
CA TYR A 93 -10.28 -2.38 -13.38
C TYR A 93 -11.31 -3.40 -13.87
N SER A 94 -11.87 -4.24 -12.98
CA SER A 94 -12.78 -5.33 -13.38
C SER A 94 -14.23 -4.89 -13.62
N GLY A 95 -14.57 -3.62 -13.38
CA GLY A 95 -15.93 -3.14 -13.61
C GLY A 95 -16.21 -2.72 -15.06
N SER A 96 -17.35 -2.06 -15.27
CA SER A 96 -17.93 -1.82 -16.60
C SER A 96 -17.25 -0.70 -17.41
N ALA A 97 -16.36 0.07 -16.79
CA ALA A 97 -15.65 1.19 -17.40
C ALA A 97 -14.14 0.94 -17.41
N PRO A 98 -13.38 1.47 -18.40
CA PRO A 98 -11.93 1.33 -18.48
C PRO A 98 -11.20 2.30 -17.53
N LEU A 99 -11.66 2.36 -16.28
CA LEU A 99 -11.14 3.22 -15.22
C LEU A 99 -11.04 2.38 -13.94
N PRO A 100 -10.10 2.70 -13.03
CA PRO A 100 -10.09 2.07 -11.73
C PRO A 100 -11.34 2.48 -10.95
N LEU A 101 -12.08 1.50 -10.46
CA LEU A 101 -13.30 1.66 -9.71
C LEU A 101 -13.09 1.26 -8.25
N ASN A 102 -14.05 1.66 -7.43
CA ASN A 102 -14.13 1.27 -6.03
C ASN A 102 -15.54 0.72 -5.79
N ARG A 103 -15.64 -0.40 -5.06
CA ARG A 103 -16.96 -0.89 -4.64
C ARG A 103 -17.64 0.11 -3.69
N ASP A 104 -18.98 0.11 -3.75
CA ASP A 104 -19.87 0.97 -2.94
C ASP A 104 -19.83 0.61 -1.45
#